data_AF-A0A3C2B338-F1
#
_entry.id   AF-A0A3C2B338-F1
#
_cell.length_a   1.000
_cell.length_b   1.000
_cell.length_c   1.000
_cell.angle_alpha   90.00
_cell.angle_beta   90.00
_cell.angle_gamma   90.00
#
_symmetry.space_group_name_H-M   'P 1'
#
loop_
_entity.id
_entity.type
_entity.pdbx_description
1 polymer ?
#
loop_
_entity_poly.entity_id
_entity_poly.type
_entity_poly.pdbx_seq_one_letter_code
_entity_poly.pdbx_strand_id
1 'polypeptide(L)'
;MTTMNAEDDDLAAGDDLGDPNERRSQWQDVLTAFRAPTIPIVEPWSISIATLIGSAYKVPSIASKALAQLDRVGALRLTSEAITFDTDDVEWNKLSTVRCRPAGEVLADSAVRREIDSVRKVLPPIPGRKWVVNRLADGVSQVATIALERVGGLNSRRAIATELEYRGGLGRRRSTESGVVVSALLAVVPDLNDVVLRMAQQHGARIEGYS
;
A
#
# COMPACT_ATOMS: atom_id res chain seq x y z
N MET A 1 -25.43 -37.79 -2.54
CA MET A 1 -25.41 -36.31 -2.55
C MET A 1 -24.26 -35.90 -1.64
N THR A 2 -23.07 -35.79 -2.23
CA THR A 2 -21.83 -35.56 -1.47
C THR A 2 -21.79 -34.09 -1.06
N THR A 3 -21.77 -33.83 0.24
CA THR A 3 -21.42 -32.51 0.78
C THR A 3 -19.99 -32.20 0.36
N MET A 4 -19.85 -31.37 -0.66
CA MET A 4 -18.57 -30.77 -1.05
C MET A 4 -18.18 -29.83 0.10
N ASN A 5 -17.08 -30.14 0.79
CA ASN A 5 -16.63 -29.42 1.98
C ASN A 5 -16.15 -28.01 1.58
N ALA A 6 -16.44 -27.01 2.40
CA ALA A 6 -15.94 -25.64 2.21
C ALA A 6 -14.40 -25.55 2.19
N GLU A 7 -13.70 -26.57 2.69
CA GLU A 7 -12.24 -26.71 2.61
C GLU A 7 -11.74 -27.08 1.20
N ASP A 8 -12.53 -27.82 0.40
CA ASP A 8 -12.16 -28.20 -0.97
C ASP A 8 -12.32 -27.02 -1.95
N ASP A 9 -13.31 -26.14 -1.72
CA ASP A 9 -13.46 -24.88 -2.47
C ASP A 9 -12.32 -23.88 -2.16
N ASP A 10 -11.82 -23.85 -0.93
CA ASP A 10 -10.68 -23.02 -0.51
C ASP A 10 -9.34 -23.53 -1.10
N LEU A 11 -9.26 -24.83 -1.42
CA LEU A 11 -8.12 -25.45 -2.13
C LEU A 11 -8.13 -25.10 -3.62
N ALA A 12 -9.28 -25.16 -4.30
CA ALA A 12 -9.38 -24.89 -5.73
C ALA A 12 -9.24 -23.41 -6.11
N ALA A 13 -9.73 -22.48 -5.28
CA ALA A 13 -9.67 -21.03 -5.57
C ALA A 13 -8.29 -20.40 -5.32
N GLY A 14 -7.45 -21.03 -4.50
CA GLY A 14 -6.21 -20.43 -3.98
C GLY A 14 -5.01 -20.46 -4.93
N ASP A 15 -4.93 -21.44 -5.83
CA ASP A 15 -3.65 -21.82 -6.45
C ASP A 15 -3.45 -21.34 -7.90
N ASP A 16 -4.52 -20.98 -8.61
CA ASP A 16 -4.40 -20.41 -9.95
C ASP A 16 -4.30 -18.88 -9.89
N LEU A 17 -3.10 -18.36 -10.13
CA LEU A 17 -2.83 -16.92 -10.29
C LEU A 17 -2.90 -16.49 -11.76
N GLY A 18 -3.00 -17.42 -12.71
CA GLY A 18 -2.89 -17.15 -14.14
C GLY A 18 -1.47 -16.85 -14.61
N ASP A 19 -1.35 -16.55 -15.90
CA ASP A 19 -0.06 -16.27 -16.56
C ASP A 19 0.65 -15.07 -15.91
N PRO A 20 1.97 -15.14 -15.64
CA PRO A 20 2.71 -14.05 -15.01
C PRO A 20 2.70 -12.72 -15.81
N ASN A 21 2.69 -12.77 -17.14
CA ASN A 21 2.70 -11.56 -17.96
C ASN A 21 1.30 -10.93 -18.03
N GLU A 22 0.25 -11.76 -18.13
CA GLU A 22 -1.14 -11.28 -18.04
C GLU A 22 -1.39 -10.61 -16.69
N ARG A 23 -0.95 -11.25 -15.58
CA ARG A 23 -0.99 -10.64 -14.25
C ARG A 23 -0.28 -9.31 -14.19
N ARG A 24 0.95 -9.22 -14.73
CA ARG A 24 1.72 -7.98 -14.73
C ARG A 24 0.95 -6.88 -15.46
N SER A 25 0.42 -7.17 -16.65
CA SER A 25 -0.38 -6.22 -17.43
C SER A 25 -1.61 -5.75 -16.65
N GLN A 26 -2.33 -6.69 -16.04
CA GLN A 26 -3.50 -6.40 -15.22
C GLN A 26 -3.17 -5.48 -14.03
N TRP A 27 -2.07 -5.74 -13.33
CA TRP A 27 -1.63 -4.89 -12.22
C TRP A 27 -1.16 -3.50 -12.68
N GLN A 28 -0.54 -3.41 -13.86
CA GLN A 28 -0.21 -2.12 -14.47
C GLN A 28 -1.47 -1.32 -14.80
N ASP A 29 -2.50 -1.96 -15.36
CA ASP A 29 -3.79 -1.31 -15.65
C ASP A 29 -4.46 -0.82 -14.37
N VAL A 30 -4.49 -1.64 -13.32
CA VAL A 30 -5.02 -1.25 -12.00
C VAL A 30 -4.29 -0.03 -11.46
N LEU A 31 -2.95 -0.05 -11.42
CA LEU A 31 -2.15 1.06 -10.86
C LEU A 31 -2.28 2.34 -11.69
N THR A 32 -2.36 2.22 -13.02
CA THR A 32 -2.52 3.36 -13.92
C THR A 32 -3.96 3.86 -14.02
N ALA A 33 -4.95 3.16 -13.46
CA ALA A 33 -6.31 3.66 -13.33
C ALA A 33 -6.45 4.68 -12.19
N PHE A 34 -5.62 4.59 -11.14
CA PHE A 34 -5.66 5.54 -10.04
C PHE A 34 -5.13 6.91 -10.43
N ARG A 35 -5.73 7.93 -9.83
CA ARG A 35 -5.30 9.33 -9.94
C ARG A 35 -5.07 9.85 -8.53
N ALA A 36 -3.98 10.60 -8.36
CA ALA A 36 -3.77 11.35 -7.13
C ALA A 36 -4.92 12.35 -6.92
N PRO A 37 -5.29 12.64 -5.66
CA PRO A 37 -6.30 13.65 -5.39
C PRO A 37 -5.76 15.05 -5.71
N THR A 38 -6.64 15.96 -6.09
CA THR A 38 -6.29 17.37 -6.29
C THR A 38 -6.17 18.11 -4.95
N ILE A 39 -5.31 19.12 -4.88
CA ILE A 39 -5.21 20.03 -3.73
C ILE A 39 -6.07 21.28 -3.99
N PRO A 40 -6.91 21.74 -3.04
CA PRO A 40 -7.15 21.14 -1.73
C PRO A 40 -7.94 19.84 -1.81
N ILE A 41 -7.67 18.92 -0.88
CA ILE A 41 -8.39 17.64 -0.78
C ILE A 41 -9.78 17.92 -0.19
N VAL A 42 -10.81 17.86 -1.03
CA VAL A 42 -12.20 18.11 -0.64
C VAL A 42 -12.88 16.83 -0.14
N GLU A 43 -12.59 15.69 -0.78
CA GLU A 43 -13.14 14.39 -0.42
C GLU A 43 -12.01 13.46 0.06
N PRO A 44 -12.25 12.63 1.09
CA PRO A 44 -11.28 11.64 1.52
C PRO A 44 -10.85 10.74 0.36
N TRP A 45 -9.54 10.64 0.15
CA TRP A 45 -8.95 9.77 -0.85
C TRP A 45 -8.19 8.65 -0.16
N SER A 46 -8.33 7.42 -0.64
CA SER A 46 -7.57 6.30 -0.09
C SER A 46 -7.32 5.19 -1.09
N ILE A 47 -6.17 4.53 -0.94
CA ILE A 47 -5.84 3.27 -1.60
C ILE A 47 -5.23 2.33 -0.55
N SER A 48 -5.61 1.06 -0.58
CA SER A 48 -5.04 -0.02 0.24
C SER A 48 -4.68 -1.22 -0.62
N ILE A 49 -3.89 -2.16 -0.10
CA ILE A 49 -3.62 -3.40 -0.82
C ILE A 49 -4.90 -4.20 -1.10
N ALA A 50 -5.89 -4.13 -0.20
CA ALA A 50 -7.20 -4.72 -0.40
C ALA A 50 -7.93 -4.11 -1.62
N THR A 51 -7.89 -2.78 -1.75
CA THR A 51 -8.46 -2.05 -2.88
C THR A 51 -7.83 -2.50 -4.20
N LEU A 52 -6.50 -2.66 -4.22
CA LEU A 52 -5.78 -3.09 -5.42
C LEU A 52 -6.10 -4.54 -5.77
N ILE A 53 -6.11 -5.45 -4.80
CA ILE A 53 -6.49 -6.86 -5.01
C ILE A 53 -7.93 -6.97 -5.51
N GLY A 54 -8.86 -6.22 -4.92
CA GLY A 54 -10.26 -6.21 -5.33
C GLY A 54 -10.47 -5.65 -6.75
N SER A 55 -9.54 -4.82 -7.23
CA SER A 55 -9.53 -4.29 -8.60
C SER A 55 -8.86 -5.26 -9.59
N ALA A 56 -7.83 -5.98 -9.15
CA ALA A 56 -7.09 -6.94 -9.98
C ALA A 56 -7.80 -8.29 -10.08
N TYR A 57 -8.63 -8.69 -9.12
CA TYR A 57 -9.21 -10.04 -9.09
C TYR A 57 -10.71 -10.02 -8.85
N LYS A 58 -11.38 -11.01 -9.44
CA LYS A 58 -12.73 -11.37 -9.04
C LYS A 58 -12.69 -12.02 -7.65
N VAL A 59 -13.05 -11.26 -6.62
CA VAL A 59 -13.03 -11.72 -5.23
C VAL A 59 -14.18 -12.72 -4.98
N PRO A 60 -13.88 -13.97 -4.59
CA PRO A 60 -14.90 -14.91 -4.16
C PRO A 60 -15.59 -14.42 -2.88
N SER A 61 -16.89 -14.69 -2.74
CA SER A 61 -17.68 -14.24 -1.57
C SER A 61 -17.11 -14.73 -0.23
N ILE A 62 -16.53 -15.94 -0.20
CA ILE A 62 -15.88 -16.51 0.98
C ILE A 62 -14.63 -15.73 1.41
N ALA A 63 -13.96 -15.02 0.49
CA ALA A 63 -12.76 -14.25 0.75
C ALA A 63 -13.02 -12.78 1.12
N SER A 64 -14.21 -12.25 0.86
CA SER A 64 -14.51 -10.82 1.05
C SER A 64 -14.24 -10.33 2.47
N LYS A 65 -14.62 -11.12 3.49
CA LYS A 65 -14.38 -10.76 4.90
C LYS A 65 -12.89 -10.77 5.26
N ALA A 66 -12.14 -11.73 4.73
CA ALA A 66 -10.70 -11.81 4.93
C ALA A 66 -9.96 -10.67 4.20
N LEU A 67 -10.42 -10.31 3.01
CA LEU A 67 -9.85 -9.21 2.24
C LEU A 67 -10.06 -7.87 2.95
N ALA A 68 -11.24 -7.63 3.53
CA ALA A 68 -11.53 -6.43 4.31
C ALA A 68 -10.61 -6.25 5.54
N GLN A 69 -9.99 -7.33 6.05
CA GLN A 69 -8.97 -7.20 7.11
C GLN A 69 -7.71 -6.46 6.63
N LEU A 70 -7.48 -6.41 5.31
CA LEU A 70 -6.36 -5.73 4.69
C LEU A 70 -6.65 -4.27 4.31
N ASP A 71 -7.83 -3.73 4.63
CA ASP A 71 -8.18 -2.34 4.29
C ASP A 71 -7.27 -1.30 4.95
N ARG A 72 -6.59 -1.69 6.05
CA ARG A 72 -5.61 -0.85 6.76
C ARG A 72 -4.16 -1.25 6.50
N VAL A 73 -3.94 -2.25 5.66
CA VAL A 73 -2.60 -2.76 5.33
C VAL A 73 -2.16 -2.14 4.02
N GLY A 74 -0.95 -1.60 3.97
CA GLY A 74 -0.45 -0.93 2.78
C GLY A 74 -1.34 0.25 2.39
N ALA A 75 -1.96 0.89 3.38
CA ALA A 75 -3.04 1.85 3.16
C ALA A 75 -2.50 3.28 3.21
N LEU A 76 -2.71 4.03 2.15
CA LEU A 76 -2.51 5.48 2.14
C LEU A 76 -3.88 6.13 2.14
N ARG A 77 -4.14 6.98 3.13
CA ARG A 77 -5.32 7.83 3.19
C ARG A 77 -4.92 9.29 3.29
N LEU A 78 -5.57 10.13 2.51
CA LEU A 78 -5.39 11.57 2.51
C LEU A 78 -6.75 12.22 2.71
N THR A 79 -6.84 13.09 3.71
CA THR A 79 -8.00 13.95 3.95
C THR A 79 -7.54 15.41 4.04
N SER A 80 -8.48 16.33 4.17
CA SER A 80 -8.17 17.73 4.48
C SER A 80 -7.49 17.92 5.84
N GLU A 81 -7.60 16.95 6.76
CA GLU A 81 -7.17 17.09 8.16
C GLU A 81 -5.96 16.22 8.50
N ALA A 82 -5.80 15.08 7.84
CA ALA A 82 -4.77 14.10 8.18
C ALA A 82 -4.25 13.30 6.98
N ILE A 83 -3.10 12.69 7.21
CA ILE A 83 -2.50 11.63 6.40
C ILE A 83 -2.39 10.37 7.24
N THR A 84 -2.80 9.24 6.67
CA THR A 84 -2.64 7.92 7.29
C THR A 84 -1.68 7.09 6.47
N PHE A 85 -0.61 6.62 7.10
CA PHE A 85 0.18 5.49 6.61
C PHE A 85 -0.23 4.25 7.39
N ASP A 86 -0.72 3.24 6.67
CA ASP A 86 -1.23 1.98 7.21
C ASP A 86 -2.31 2.19 8.29
N THR A 87 -1.94 2.04 9.56
CA THR A 87 -2.85 2.20 10.70
C THR A 87 -2.73 3.53 11.43
N ASP A 88 -1.65 4.27 11.22
CA ASP A 88 -1.29 5.45 12.01
C ASP A 88 -1.77 6.73 11.32
N ASP A 89 -2.74 7.40 11.94
CA ASP A 89 -3.28 8.66 11.46
C ASP A 89 -2.52 9.85 12.04
N VAL A 90 -2.08 10.75 11.16
CA VAL A 90 -1.27 11.91 11.52
C VAL A 90 -1.96 13.17 11.02
N GLU A 91 -2.52 13.95 11.94
CA GLU A 91 -3.05 15.28 11.64
C GLU A 91 -1.97 16.16 11.00
N TRP A 92 -2.32 16.85 9.91
CA TRP A 92 -1.36 17.68 9.18
C TRP A 92 -0.72 18.77 10.06
N ASN A 93 -1.47 19.32 11.01
CA ASN A 93 -0.99 20.35 11.96
C ASN A 93 0.00 19.82 13.03
N LYS A 94 0.10 18.50 13.20
CA LYS A 94 1.02 17.82 14.12
C LYS A 94 2.25 17.30 13.40
N LEU A 95 2.16 17.11 12.09
CA LEU A 95 3.26 16.70 11.22
C LEU A 95 4.37 17.76 11.25
N SER A 96 5.57 17.36 11.67
CA SER A 96 6.74 18.24 11.74
C SER A 96 7.73 18.01 10.62
N THR A 97 7.89 16.75 10.19
CA THR A 97 8.87 16.36 9.17
C THR A 97 8.28 15.24 8.31
N VAL A 98 8.48 15.31 7.00
CA VAL A 98 8.35 14.18 6.08
C VAL A 98 9.75 13.83 5.60
N ARG A 99 10.22 12.64 5.96
CA ARG A 99 11.49 12.13 5.42
C ARG A 99 11.24 11.35 4.16
N CYS A 100 12.09 11.59 3.19
CA CYS A 100 12.09 10.91 1.92
C CYS A 100 13.33 10.04 1.79
N ARG A 101 13.17 8.89 1.15
CA ARG A 101 14.26 7.96 0.83
C ARG A 101 14.17 7.52 -0.62
N PRO A 102 15.29 7.10 -1.25
CA PRO A 102 15.26 6.55 -2.60
C PRO A 102 14.34 5.34 -2.69
N ALA A 103 13.40 5.35 -3.64
CA ALA A 103 12.43 4.27 -3.83
C ALA A 103 13.11 2.91 -4.05
N GLY A 104 14.26 2.88 -4.73
CA GLY A 104 15.04 1.67 -4.95
C GLY A 104 15.49 0.95 -3.66
N GLU A 105 15.80 1.71 -2.61
CA GLU A 105 16.17 1.15 -1.31
C GLU A 105 14.97 0.58 -0.55
N VAL A 106 13.85 1.27 -0.62
CA VAL A 106 12.64 0.96 0.16
C VAL A 106 11.89 -0.22 -0.44
N LEU A 107 11.98 -0.40 -1.76
CA LEU A 107 11.32 -1.45 -2.52
C LEU A 107 12.21 -2.68 -2.76
N ALA A 108 13.34 -2.79 -2.07
CA ALA A 108 14.22 -3.96 -2.19
C ALA A 108 13.49 -5.27 -1.83
N ASP A 109 13.89 -6.39 -2.46
CA ASP A 109 13.26 -7.71 -2.30
C ASP A 109 13.17 -8.16 -0.82
N SER A 110 14.15 -7.82 0.00
CA SER A 110 14.13 -8.13 1.43
C SER A 110 13.02 -7.39 2.21
N ALA A 111 12.71 -6.14 1.83
CA ALA A 111 11.62 -5.38 2.40
C ALA A 111 10.27 -5.97 1.96
N VAL A 112 10.13 -6.31 0.67
CA VAL A 112 8.94 -6.95 0.10
C VAL A 112 8.60 -8.26 0.82
N ARG A 113 9.60 -9.15 1.00
CA ARG A 113 9.39 -10.42 1.73
C ARG A 113 8.97 -10.20 3.18
N ARG A 114 9.62 -9.25 3.87
CA ARG A 114 9.28 -8.91 5.26
C ARG A 114 7.85 -8.40 5.39
N GLU A 115 7.41 -7.58 4.45
CA GLU A 115 6.04 -7.06 4.42
C GLU A 115 5.02 -8.21 4.29
N ILE A 116 5.23 -9.10 3.32
CA ILE A 116 4.37 -10.26 3.09
C ILE A 116 4.28 -11.13 4.36
N ASP A 117 5.41 -11.41 5.00
CA ASP A 117 5.46 -12.22 6.22
C ASP A 117 4.81 -11.53 7.43
N SER A 118 4.91 -10.20 7.52
CA SER A 118 4.26 -9.41 8.57
C SER A 118 2.74 -9.50 8.48
N VAL A 119 2.21 -9.26 7.28
CA VAL A 119 0.75 -9.25 7.06
C VAL A 119 0.14 -10.64 7.22
N ARG A 120 0.85 -11.69 6.79
CA ARG A 120 0.44 -13.10 6.99
C ARG A 120 0.20 -13.46 8.46
N LYS A 121 0.96 -12.85 9.39
CA LYS A 121 0.89 -13.11 10.83
C LYS A 121 -0.30 -12.43 11.50
N VAL A 122 -0.77 -11.30 10.97
CA VAL A 122 -1.88 -10.54 11.57
C VAL A 122 -3.26 -10.94 11.03
N LEU A 123 -3.31 -11.64 9.90
CA LEU A 123 -4.58 -12.14 9.36
C LEU A 123 -5.18 -13.24 10.25
N PRO A 124 -6.41 -13.06 10.77
CA PRO A 124 -7.05 -14.06 11.62
C PRO A 124 -7.36 -15.34 10.83
N PRO A 125 -7.42 -16.51 11.49
CA PRO A 125 -7.76 -17.79 10.85
C PRO A 125 -9.27 -17.84 10.53
N ILE A 126 -9.67 -17.18 9.44
CA ILE A 126 -11.05 -17.13 8.95
C ILE A 126 -11.15 -17.72 7.53
N PRO A 127 -12.35 -18.13 7.09
CA PRO A 127 -12.57 -18.62 5.72
C PRO A 127 -12.05 -17.64 4.66
N GLY A 128 -11.50 -18.16 3.56
CA GLY A 128 -10.93 -17.37 2.47
C GLY A 128 -9.57 -16.72 2.79
N ARG A 129 -8.99 -16.96 3.97
CA ARG A 129 -7.65 -16.47 4.33
C ARG A 129 -6.58 -16.94 3.36
N LYS A 130 -6.60 -18.23 2.95
CA LYS A 130 -5.58 -18.79 2.03
C LYS A 130 -5.60 -18.02 0.71
N TRP A 131 -6.78 -17.80 0.16
CA TRP A 131 -6.98 -16.99 -1.05
C TRP A 131 -6.38 -15.59 -0.89
N VAL A 132 -6.71 -14.88 0.19
CA VAL A 132 -6.21 -13.52 0.46
C VAL A 132 -4.69 -13.49 0.62
N VAL A 133 -4.11 -14.44 1.35
CA VAL A 133 -2.66 -14.52 1.55
C VAL A 133 -1.90 -14.73 0.25
N ASN A 134 -2.44 -15.56 -0.65
CA ASN A 134 -1.83 -15.80 -1.96
C ASN A 134 -1.91 -14.55 -2.84
N ARG A 135 -3.06 -13.87 -2.88
CA ARG A 135 -3.24 -12.63 -3.67
C ARG A 135 -2.47 -11.44 -3.10
N LEU A 136 -2.31 -11.38 -1.78
CA LEU A 136 -1.46 -10.41 -1.12
C LEU A 136 0.00 -10.58 -1.53
N ALA A 137 0.54 -11.80 -1.45
CA ALA A 137 1.94 -12.05 -1.81
C ALA A 137 2.23 -11.68 -3.27
N ASP A 138 1.31 -12.03 -4.18
CA ASP A 138 1.39 -11.61 -5.59
C ASP A 138 1.31 -10.08 -5.70
N GLY A 139 0.28 -9.46 -5.12
CA GLY A 139 0.06 -8.02 -5.25
C GLY A 139 1.19 -7.15 -4.71
N VAL A 140 1.72 -7.45 -3.52
CA VAL A 140 2.87 -6.70 -2.98
C VAL A 140 4.08 -6.84 -3.90
N SER A 141 4.34 -8.04 -4.43
CA SER A 141 5.45 -8.29 -5.35
C SER A 141 5.27 -7.55 -6.69
N GLN A 142 4.06 -7.56 -7.26
CA GLN A 142 3.73 -6.89 -8.52
C GLN A 142 3.86 -5.38 -8.38
N VAL A 143 3.25 -4.79 -7.34
CA VAL A 143 3.28 -3.33 -7.12
C VAL A 143 4.71 -2.86 -6.87
N ALA A 144 5.51 -3.58 -6.07
CA ALA A 144 6.92 -3.24 -5.85
C ALA A 144 7.76 -3.36 -7.13
N THR A 145 7.55 -4.42 -7.92
CA THR A 145 8.26 -4.62 -9.20
C THR A 145 7.93 -3.52 -10.20
N ILE A 146 6.65 -3.23 -10.41
CA ILE A 146 6.18 -2.18 -11.33
C ILE A 146 6.70 -0.81 -10.87
N ALA A 147 6.67 -0.53 -9.55
CA ALA A 147 7.22 0.70 -9.00
C ALA A 147 8.72 0.81 -9.24
N LEU A 148 9.50 -0.27 -9.00
CA LEU A 148 10.94 -0.31 -9.28
C LEU A 148 11.24 -0.05 -10.76
N GLU A 149 10.55 -0.74 -11.67
CA GLU A 149 10.68 -0.51 -13.12
C GLU A 149 10.39 0.96 -13.47
N ARG A 150 9.32 1.53 -12.89
CA ARG A 150 8.90 2.90 -13.14
C ARG A 150 9.92 3.94 -12.67
N VAL A 151 10.62 3.68 -11.57
CA VAL A 151 11.65 4.61 -11.05
C VAL A 151 13.04 4.38 -11.64
N GLY A 152 13.24 3.34 -12.45
CA GLY A 152 14.54 3.03 -13.07
C GLY A 152 15.39 1.99 -12.31
N GLY A 153 14.77 1.19 -11.45
CA GLY A 153 15.36 0.07 -10.74
C GLY A 153 15.94 0.42 -9.36
N LEU A 154 16.67 -0.53 -8.78
CA LEU A 154 17.20 -0.46 -7.40
C LEU A 154 18.20 0.69 -7.18
N ASN A 155 18.89 1.13 -8.24
CA ASN A 155 19.84 2.25 -8.17
C ASN A 155 19.17 3.62 -8.36
N SER A 156 17.84 3.66 -8.49
CA SER A 156 17.11 4.91 -8.62
C SER A 156 17.27 5.78 -7.38
N ARG A 157 17.60 7.05 -7.62
CA ARG A 157 17.66 8.08 -6.58
C ARG A 157 16.34 8.81 -6.39
N ARG A 158 15.28 8.43 -7.10
CA ARG A 158 13.97 9.07 -6.96
C ARG A 158 13.48 8.91 -5.52
N ALA A 159 13.46 10.02 -4.80
CA ALA A 159 13.05 10.06 -3.41
C ALA A 159 11.52 10.07 -3.31
N ILE A 160 10.99 9.28 -2.38
CA ILE A 160 9.57 9.20 -2.03
C ILE A 160 9.41 9.40 -0.53
N ALA A 161 8.27 9.93 -0.09
CA ALA A 161 7.96 10.02 1.34
C ALA A 161 7.94 8.63 1.98
N THR A 162 8.67 8.44 3.07
CA THR A 162 8.78 7.15 3.75
C THR A 162 8.55 7.20 5.25
N GLU A 163 8.70 8.35 5.88
CA GLU A 163 8.49 8.49 7.32
C GLU A 163 7.83 9.83 7.62
N LEU A 164 6.83 9.79 8.48
CA LEU A 164 6.13 10.95 9.00
C LEU A 164 6.54 11.14 10.46
N GLU A 165 7.27 12.21 10.76
CA GLU A 165 7.53 12.62 12.14
C GLU A 165 6.49 13.62 12.61
N TYR A 166 5.91 13.39 13.78
CA TYR A 166 4.82 14.20 14.30
C TYR A 166 4.88 14.36 15.82
N ARG A 167 4.16 15.39 16.28
CA ARG A 167 3.97 15.66 17.70
C ARG A 167 2.87 14.76 18.26
N GLY A 168 3.27 13.78 19.08
CA GLY A 168 2.36 12.93 19.83
C GLY A 168 1.85 13.61 21.12
N GLY A 169 1.08 12.84 21.91
CA GLY A 169 0.60 13.29 23.22
C GLY A 169 1.73 13.71 24.16
N LEU A 170 1.49 14.74 24.97
CA LEU A 170 2.46 15.35 25.89
C LEU A 170 3.76 15.85 25.22
N GLY A 171 3.69 16.24 23.93
CA GLY A 171 4.85 16.81 23.23
C GLY A 171 5.94 15.80 22.86
N ARG A 172 5.69 14.49 23.04
CA ARG A 172 6.61 13.44 22.63
C ARG A 172 6.70 13.40 21.11
N ARG A 173 7.91 13.31 20.56
CA ARG A 173 8.10 13.04 19.13
C ARG A 173 7.74 11.58 18.86
N ARG A 174 6.97 11.37 17.80
CA ARG A 174 6.61 10.07 17.25
C ARG A 174 6.97 10.05 15.78
N SER A 175 7.19 8.88 15.24
CA SER A 175 7.24 8.69 13.81
C SER A 175 6.48 7.44 13.40
N THR A 176 6.00 7.44 12.17
CA THR A 176 5.43 6.27 11.51
C THR A 176 6.06 6.15 10.13
N GLU A 177 6.46 4.92 9.78
CA GLU A 177 7.09 4.59 8.50
C GLU A 177 6.04 4.06 7.53
N SER A 178 6.19 4.35 6.25
CA SER A 178 5.38 3.75 5.20
C SER A 178 5.78 2.29 4.98
N GLY A 179 4.80 1.39 4.93
CA GLY A 179 5.00 0.05 4.38
C GLY A 179 5.43 0.05 2.91
N VAL A 180 5.80 -1.14 2.42
CA VAL A 180 6.26 -1.34 1.03
C VAL A 180 5.18 -0.95 0.02
N VAL A 181 3.92 -1.27 0.30
CA VAL A 181 2.81 -0.96 -0.61
C VAL A 181 2.61 0.55 -0.73
N VAL A 182 2.58 1.29 0.38
CA VAL A 182 2.46 2.75 0.37
C VAL A 182 3.63 3.38 -0.38
N SER A 183 4.85 2.91 -0.11
CA SER A 183 6.07 3.35 -0.81
C SER A 183 5.97 3.14 -2.32
N ALA A 184 5.48 1.97 -2.74
CA ALA A 184 5.32 1.65 -4.15
C ALA A 184 4.23 2.49 -4.82
N LEU A 185 3.12 2.76 -4.13
CA LEU A 185 2.07 3.67 -4.60
C LEU A 185 2.60 5.09 -4.84
N LEU A 186 3.38 5.63 -3.89
CA LEU A 186 4.02 6.94 -4.03
C LEU A 186 5.01 6.99 -5.21
N ALA A 187 5.64 5.86 -5.54
CA ALA A 187 6.57 5.76 -6.66
C ALA A 187 5.88 5.62 -8.03
N VAL A 188 4.73 4.93 -8.09
CA VAL A 188 4.08 4.55 -9.36
C VAL A 188 2.91 5.45 -9.75
N VAL A 189 2.09 5.88 -8.79
CA VAL A 189 0.90 6.68 -9.08
C VAL A 189 1.33 8.10 -9.43
N PRO A 190 1.00 8.61 -10.62
CA PRO A 190 1.37 9.96 -11.04
C PRO A 190 0.95 11.02 -10.01
N ASP A 191 1.85 11.96 -9.73
CA ASP A 191 1.67 13.12 -8.85
C ASP A 191 1.35 12.82 -7.38
N LEU A 192 1.16 11.56 -6.98
CA LEU A 192 0.71 11.22 -5.62
C LEU A 192 1.73 11.62 -4.54
N ASN A 193 3.01 11.33 -4.77
CA ASN A 193 4.07 11.76 -3.87
C ASN A 193 4.14 13.30 -3.79
N ASP A 194 3.97 14.00 -4.91
CA ASP A 194 4.02 15.46 -4.94
C ASP A 194 2.82 16.07 -4.18
N VAL A 195 1.66 15.44 -4.25
CA VAL A 195 0.48 15.83 -3.45
C VAL A 195 0.77 15.69 -1.96
N VAL A 196 1.33 14.56 -1.52
CA VAL A 196 1.72 14.35 -0.12
C VAL A 196 2.70 15.43 0.36
N LEU A 197 3.75 15.68 -0.43
CA LEU A 197 4.78 16.66 -0.06
C LEU A 197 4.22 18.10 -0.04
N ARG A 198 3.39 18.47 -1.01
CA ARG A 198 2.75 19.79 -1.06
C ARG A 198 1.78 20.00 0.09
N MET A 199 0.95 19.01 0.42
CA MET A 199 0.07 19.07 1.58
C MET A 199 0.90 19.24 2.87
N ALA A 200 1.94 18.44 3.07
CA ALA A 200 2.83 18.56 4.22
C ALA A 200 3.45 19.98 4.33
N GLN A 201 3.94 20.54 3.21
CA GLN A 201 4.49 21.89 3.16
C GLN A 201 3.45 22.98 3.46
N GLN A 202 2.23 22.86 2.93
CA GLN A 202 1.14 23.82 3.21
C GLN A 202 0.78 23.87 4.70
N HIS A 203 0.98 22.78 5.42
CA HIS A 203 0.77 22.69 6.87
C HIS A 203 2.04 22.95 7.70
N GLY A 204 3.15 23.36 7.06
CA GLY A 204 4.37 23.80 7.74
C GLY A 204 5.35 22.68 8.11
N ALA A 205 5.16 21.46 7.61
CA ALA A 205 6.12 20.38 7.80
C ALA A 205 7.36 20.58 6.94
N ARG A 206 8.53 20.18 7.45
CA ARG A 206 9.77 20.16 6.66
C ARG A 206 9.85 18.90 5.80
N ILE A 207 10.44 19.03 4.61
CA ILE A 207 10.73 17.89 3.75
C ILE A 207 12.24 17.61 3.82
N GLU A 208 12.61 16.39 4.17
CA GLU A 208 14.00 15.94 4.29
C GLU A 208 14.28 14.82 3.28
N GLY A 209 15.49 14.76 2.73
CA GLY A 209 15.91 13.67 1.83
C GLY A 209 15.24 13.66 0.45
N TYR A 210 14.53 14.73 0.09
CA TYR A 210 13.93 14.93 -1.24
C TYR A 210 14.85 15.84 -2.06
N SER A 211 15.61 15.25 -3.00
CA SER A 211 16.58 15.94 -3.87
C SER A 211 16.40 15.58 -5.33
#